data_AF-A0A5N5WLA0-F1
#
_entry.id   AF-A0A5N5WLA0-F1
#
_cell.length_a   1.000
_cell.length_b   1.000
_cell.length_c   1.000
_cell.angle_alpha   90.00
_cell.angle_beta   90.00
_cell.angle_gamma   90.00
#
_symmetry.space_group_name_H-M   'P 1'
#
loop_
_entity.id
_entity.type
_entity.pdbx_description
1 polymer ?
#
loop_
_entity_poly.entity_id
_entity_poly.type
_entity_poly.pdbx_seq_one_letter_code
_entity_poly.pdbx_strand_id
1 'polypeptide(L)'
;MESALTSPGGVVILGNEKNRFLFCYRLLSRWQNQLEYFLYHFCKTTAPQLLSECHWSCPEAAELSRLTEKITEYFCFHHKRNFSSRGISEQERESFCTKLQEIRQIRNFAVHRVTLNTNTIRRYAKIALDVLRLVQRLGGEGFRKSFNDPLNQLIETFWDIDNNTWPNMVFRDYPVTEIEKKCAENLSRREQKEINLRRGIEDQKLAAQKRSNNIARMAEDFEASKKAEDTRRCQDQQEKEKARSRKVERAEKARKQEEDSKMRKAERAEKVRKQEEDVRAKQAARAELKGE
;
A
#
# COMPACT_ATOMS: atom_id res chain seq x y z
N MET A 1 51.92 39.20 6.14
CA MET A 1 52.45 37.97 5.51
C MET A 1 52.03 36.83 6.40
N GLU A 2 50.84 36.32 6.14
CA GLU A 2 50.18 35.34 6.99
C GLU A 2 50.65 33.93 6.67
N SER A 3 50.90 33.19 7.74
CA SER A 3 51.40 31.83 7.76
C SER A 3 50.34 30.86 7.24
N ALA A 4 50.79 29.91 6.42
CA ALA A 4 49.98 28.85 5.87
C ALA A 4 49.42 27.93 6.96
N LEU A 5 48.11 27.67 6.89
CA LEU A 5 47.45 26.49 7.47
C LEU A 5 47.03 25.57 6.32
N THR A 6 47.92 24.66 5.93
CA THR A 6 47.59 23.52 5.09
C THR A 6 46.82 22.50 5.92
N SER A 7 45.57 22.21 5.56
CA SER A 7 44.86 21.00 5.98
C SER A 7 45.25 19.84 5.05
N PRO A 8 45.94 18.79 5.52
CA PRO A 8 46.27 17.63 4.71
C PRO A 8 45.24 16.53 4.96
N GLY A 9 44.37 16.26 3.98
CA GLY A 9 43.45 15.12 4.09
C GLY A 9 42.17 15.18 3.26
N GLY A 10 41.97 16.19 2.41
CA GLY A 10 40.87 16.24 1.46
C GLY A 10 41.06 15.26 0.30
N VAL A 11 41.00 13.95 0.57
CA VAL A 11 40.90 12.93 -0.48
C VAL A 11 39.61 13.17 -1.24
N VAL A 12 39.72 13.31 -2.55
CA VAL A 12 38.60 13.44 -3.48
C VAL A 12 37.78 12.13 -3.47
N ILE A 13 36.72 12.08 -2.65
CA ILE A 13 35.77 10.93 -2.56
C ILE A 13 34.79 10.89 -3.76
N LEU A 14 34.98 11.71 -4.80
CA LEU A 14 34.08 11.74 -5.97
C LEU A 14 34.21 10.50 -6.88
N GLY A 15 35.33 9.77 -6.82
CA GLY A 15 35.53 8.54 -7.61
C GLY A 15 34.76 7.32 -7.07
N ASN A 16 34.57 7.25 -5.75
CA ASN A 16 34.01 6.07 -5.10
C ASN A 16 32.47 5.98 -5.29
N GLU A 17 31.79 7.13 -5.32
CA GLU A 17 30.34 7.19 -5.45
C GLU A 17 29.84 6.86 -6.86
N LYS A 18 30.54 7.33 -7.91
CA LYS A 18 30.21 7.00 -9.31
C LYS A 18 30.41 5.51 -9.59
N ASN A 19 31.49 4.93 -9.08
CA ASN A 19 31.77 3.50 -9.21
C ASN A 19 30.73 2.66 -8.46
N ARG A 20 30.38 3.07 -7.24
CA ARG A 20 29.32 2.44 -6.45
C ARG A 20 27.96 2.51 -7.15
N PHE A 21 27.63 3.66 -7.74
CA PHE A 21 26.40 3.84 -8.51
C PHE A 21 26.34 2.90 -9.71
N LEU A 22 27.37 2.91 -10.57
CA LEU A 22 27.44 2.06 -11.77
C LEU A 22 27.36 0.58 -11.42
N PHE A 23 28.02 0.17 -10.33
CA PHE A 23 27.94 -1.18 -9.80
C PHE A 23 26.51 -1.55 -9.39
N CYS A 24 25.86 -0.72 -8.57
CA CYS A 24 24.48 -0.97 -8.12
C CYS A 24 23.53 -1.05 -9.32
N TYR A 25 23.66 -0.13 -10.27
CA TYR A 25 22.87 -0.14 -11.49
C TYR A 25 23.05 -1.44 -12.28
N ARG A 26 24.29 -1.85 -12.58
CA ARG A 26 24.57 -3.10 -13.32
C ARG A 26 24.05 -4.33 -12.59
N LEU A 27 24.21 -4.37 -11.28
CA LEU A 27 23.73 -5.46 -10.45
C LEU A 27 22.21 -5.58 -10.50
N LEU A 28 21.49 -4.47 -10.26
CA LEU A 28 20.03 -4.44 -10.28
C LEU A 28 19.48 -4.75 -11.68
N SER A 29 20.11 -4.23 -12.74
CA SER A 29 19.74 -4.55 -14.13
C SER A 29 19.94 -6.05 -14.44
N ARG A 30 21.05 -6.65 -13.99
CA ARG A 30 21.25 -8.10 -14.12
C ARG A 30 20.15 -8.88 -13.40
N TRP A 31 19.86 -8.55 -12.15
CA TRP A 31 18.79 -9.22 -11.41
C TRP A 31 17.42 -9.01 -12.04
N GLN A 32 17.12 -7.81 -12.54
CA GLN A 32 15.88 -7.52 -13.24
C GLN A 32 15.72 -8.42 -14.46
N ASN A 33 16.72 -8.48 -15.35
CA ASN A 33 16.66 -9.29 -16.55
C ASN A 33 16.49 -10.78 -16.24
N GLN A 34 17.20 -11.28 -15.22
CA GLN A 34 17.08 -12.68 -14.79
C GLN A 34 15.69 -12.98 -14.23
N LEU A 35 15.16 -12.09 -13.38
CA LEU A 35 13.81 -12.24 -12.84
C LEU A 35 12.76 -12.20 -13.96
N GLU A 36 12.86 -11.25 -14.89
CA GLU A 36 11.98 -11.15 -16.05
C GLU A 36 12.00 -12.42 -16.89
N TYR A 37 13.21 -12.93 -17.20
CA TYR A 37 13.39 -14.17 -17.95
C TYR A 37 12.67 -15.36 -17.30
N PHE A 38 13.00 -15.66 -16.04
CA PHE A 38 12.45 -16.85 -15.38
C PHE A 38 10.96 -16.72 -15.08
N LEU A 39 10.47 -15.54 -14.69
CA LEU A 39 9.05 -15.31 -14.47
C LEU A 39 8.26 -15.39 -15.77
N TYR A 40 8.82 -14.90 -16.88
CA TYR A 40 8.17 -14.96 -18.19
C TYR A 40 8.06 -16.41 -18.65
N HIS A 41 9.13 -17.20 -18.55
CA HIS A 41 9.12 -18.61 -18.93
C HIS A 41 8.26 -19.46 -18.00
N PHE A 42 8.17 -19.10 -16.72
CA PHE A 42 7.20 -19.69 -15.79
C PHE A 42 5.76 -19.44 -16.27
N CYS A 43 5.41 -18.21 -16.63
CA CYS A 43 4.11 -17.88 -17.21
C CYS A 43 3.89 -18.62 -18.54
N LYS A 44 4.87 -18.64 -19.43
CA LYS A 44 4.77 -19.30 -20.75
C LYS A 44 4.42 -20.78 -20.64
N THR A 45 4.94 -21.45 -19.62
CA THR A 45 4.76 -22.90 -19.42
C THR A 45 3.54 -23.23 -18.57
N THR A 46 3.17 -22.37 -17.62
CA THR A 46 2.15 -22.67 -16.61
C THR A 46 0.83 -21.95 -16.85
N ALA A 47 0.86 -20.78 -17.51
CA ALA A 47 -0.30 -19.95 -17.83
C ALA A 47 -0.06 -19.13 -19.12
N PRO A 48 0.10 -19.79 -20.28
CA PRO A 48 0.41 -19.11 -21.55
C PRO A 48 -0.64 -18.05 -21.95
N GLN A 49 -1.90 -18.24 -21.54
CA GLN A 49 -3.00 -17.30 -21.76
C GLN A 49 -2.71 -15.90 -21.19
N LEU A 50 -1.98 -15.82 -20.08
CA LEU A 50 -1.60 -14.55 -19.45
C LEU A 50 -0.69 -13.74 -20.38
N LEU A 51 0.21 -14.42 -21.10
CA LEU A 51 1.12 -13.77 -22.05
C LEU A 51 0.37 -13.34 -23.31
N SER A 52 -0.57 -14.15 -23.80
CA SER A 52 -1.37 -13.79 -24.98
C SER A 52 -2.31 -12.62 -24.72
N GLU A 53 -2.97 -12.57 -23.56
CA GLU A 53 -3.86 -11.47 -23.16
C GLU A 53 -3.10 -10.15 -23.01
N CYS A 54 -1.86 -10.21 -22.54
CA CYS A 54 -1.00 -9.02 -22.37
C CYS A 54 -0.19 -8.68 -23.63
N HIS A 55 -0.30 -9.49 -24.70
CA HIS A 55 0.48 -9.38 -25.94
C HIS A 55 2.01 -9.30 -25.72
N TRP A 56 2.53 -10.06 -24.75
CA TRP A 56 3.97 -10.09 -24.46
C TRP A 56 4.66 -11.15 -25.32
N SER A 57 5.47 -10.69 -26.27
CA SER A 57 6.25 -11.55 -27.18
C SER A 57 7.57 -12.04 -26.58
N CYS A 58 8.11 -11.33 -25.60
CA CYS A 58 9.39 -11.64 -24.95
C CYS A 58 9.42 -11.15 -23.48
N PRO A 59 10.39 -11.62 -22.66
CA PRO A 59 10.54 -11.21 -21.26
C PRO A 59 10.66 -9.69 -21.07
N GLU A 60 11.41 -9.02 -21.95
CA GLU A 60 11.67 -7.58 -21.89
C GLU A 60 10.41 -6.76 -22.15
N ALA A 61 9.51 -7.25 -23.01
CA ALA A 61 8.23 -6.62 -23.28
C ALA A 61 7.25 -6.75 -22.11
N ALA A 62 7.41 -7.81 -21.29
CA ALA A 62 6.57 -8.04 -20.13
C ALA A 62 6.90 -7.06 -18.99
N GLU A 63 8.18 -6.71 -18.82
CA GLU A 63 8.70 -5.89 -17.74
C GLU A 63 8.41 -6.44 -16.33
N LEU A 64 9.40 -6.40 -15.44
CA LEU A 64 9.29 -7.00 -14.11
C LEU A 64 8.06 -6.50 -13.32
N SER A 65 7.78 -5.21 -13.40
CA SER A 65 6.67 -4.59 -12.66
C SER A 65 5.29 -5.13 -13.10
N ARG A 66 5.05 -5.27 -14.41
CA ARG A 66 3.75 -5.72 -14.92
C ARG A 66 3.63 -7.23 -14.83
N LEU A 67 4.73 -7.95 -15.08
CA LEU A 67 4.77 -9.41 -14.98
C LEU A 67 4.46 -9.88 -13.56
N THR A 68 5.08 -9.27 -12.55
CA THR A 68 4.79 -9.61 -11.14
C THR A 68 3.37 -9.27 -10.73
N GLU A 69 2.76 -8.21 -11.27
CA GLU A 69 1.35 -7.89 -11.05
C GLU A 69 0.42 -8.95 -11.60
N LYS A 70 0.65 -9.37 -12.85
CA LYS A 70 -0.15 -10.43 -13.46
C LYS A 70 0.05 -11.78 -12.80
N ILE A 71 1.26 -12.10 -12.35
CA ILE A 71 1.50 -13.32 -11.56
C ILE A 71 0.77 -13.26 -10.22
N THR A 72 0.80 -12.13 -9.53
CA THR A 72 0.06 -11.96 -8.27
C THR A 72 -1.44 -12.15 -8.48
N GLU A 73 -2.03 -11.44 -9.43
CA GLU A 73 -3.45 -11.52 -9.76
C GLU A 73 -3.84 -12.97 -10.11
N TYR A 74 -3.16 -13.55 -11.10
CA TYR A 74 -3.52 -14.86 -11.63
C TYR A 74 -3.26 -15.98 -10.62
N PHE A 75 -2.02 -16.11 -10.12
CA PHE A 75 -1.63 -17.26 -9.29
C PHE A 75 -2.04 -17.07 -7.82
N CYS A 76 -1.81 -15.89 -7.23
CA CYS A 76 -2.00 -15.71 -5.79
C CYS A 76 -3.46 -15.48 -5.41
N PHE A 77 -4.27 -14.88 -6.29
CA PHE A 77 -5.68 -14.58 -6.00
C PHE A 77 -6.65 -15.56 -6.64
N HIS A 78 -6.52 -15.81 -7.95
CA HIS A 78 -7.49 -16.64 -8.67
C HIS A 78 -7.17 -18.14 -8.66
N HIS A 79 -5.89 -18.52 -8.69
CA HIS A 79 -5.46 -19.92 -8.84
C HIS A 79 -4.75 -20.46 -7.59
N LYS A 80 -5.27 -20.12 -6.41
CA LYS A 80 -4.73 -20.54 -5.10
C LYS A 80 -4.49 -22.05 -4.98
N ARG A 81 -5.35 -22.87 -5.60
CA ARG A 81 -5.24 -24.35 -5.59
C ARG A 81 -3.94 -24.87 -6.21
N ASN A 82 -3.31 -24.11 -7.11
CA ASN A 82 -2.03 -24.48 -7.73
C ASN A 82 -0.88 -24.51 -6.72
N PHE A 83 -0.96 -23.71 -5.66
CA PHE A 83 0.04 -23.73 -4.58
C PHE A 83 -0.13 -24.99 -3.73
N SER A 84 -1.37 -25.30 -3.34
CA SER A 84 -1.67 -26.47 -2.52
C SER A 84 -1.32 -27.79 -3.23
N SER A 85 -1.60 -27.91 -4.53
CA SER A 85 -1.25 -29.10 -5.32
C SER A 85 0.27 -29.31 -5.48
N ARG A 86 1.06 -28.27 -5.19
CA ARG A 86 2.53 -28.29 -5.21
C ARG A 86 3.14 -28.34 -3.79
N GLY A 87 2.32 -28.57 -2.77
CA GLY A 87 2.77 -28.64 -1.37
C GLY A 87 3.29 -27.29 -0.85
N ILE A 88 2.76 -26.18 -1.36
CA ILE A 88 3.08 -24.83 -0.87
C ILE A 88 1.95 -24.37 0.05
N SER A 89 2.32 -23.96 1.27
CA SER A 89 1.38 -23.49 2.29
C SER A 89 0.77 -22.13 1.93
N GLU A 90 -0.36 -21.81 2.57
CA GLU A 90 -0.99 -20.48 2.43
C GLU A 90 -0.06 -19.35 2.89
N GLN A 91 0.68 -19.56 3.99
CA GLN A 91 1.66 -18.60 4.48
C GLN A 91 2.81 -18.36 3.48
N GLU A 92 3.31 -19.41 2.83
CA GLU A 92 4.32 -19.28 1.77
C GLU A 92 3.75 -18.53 0.55
N ARG A 93 2.49 -18.78 0.18
CA ARG A 93 1.80 -18.05 -0.90
C ARG A 93 1.68 -16.55 -0.58
N GLU A 94 1.30 -16.20 0.63
CA GLU A 94 1.19 -14.80 1.07
C GLU A 94 2.56 -14.11 1.12
N SER A 95 3.56 -14.82 1.62
CA SER A 95 4.96 -14.38 1.58
C SER A 95 5.41 -14.14 0.14
N PHE A 96 5.09 -15.04 -0.78
CA PHE A 96 5.40 -14.89 -2.20
C PHE A 96 4.74 -13.67 -2.83
N CYS A 97 3.45 -13.45 -2.57
CA CYS A 97 2.73 -12.27 -3.06
C CYS A 97 3.42 -10.96 -2.62
N THR A 98 3.80 -10.89 -1.35
CA THR A 98 4.53 -9.74 -0.79
C THR A 98 5.90 -9.58 -1.44
N LYS A 99 6.65 -10.67 -1.62
CA LYS A 99 7.97 -10.64 -2.27
C LYS A 99 7.89 -10.23 -3.75
N LEU A 100 6.87 -10.67 -4.48
CA LEU A 100 6.61 -10.24 -5.86
C LEU A 100 6.35 -8.73 -5.94
N GLN A 101 5.62 -8.16 -4.98
CA GLN A 101 5.43 -6.70 -4.87
C GLN A 101 6.75 -5.99 -4.58
N GLU A 102 7.59 -6.53 -3.69
CA GLU A 102 8.87 -5.92 -3.32
C GLU A 102 9.89 -5.91 -4.46
N ILE A 103 10.00 -6.99 -5.25
CA ILE A 103 10.97 -7.02 -6.37
C ILE A 103 10.64 -6.02 -7.49
N ARG A 104 9.41 -5.48 -7.55
CA ARG A 104 9.08 -4.37 -8.46
C ARG A 104 9.97 -3.15 -8.23
N GLN A 105 10.41 -2.95 -6.99
CA GLN A 105 11.27 -1.83 -6.63
C GLN A 105 12.68 -1.95 -7.22
N ILE A 106 13.14 -3.17 -7.55
CA ILE A 106 14.44 -3.39 -8.22
C ILE A 106 14.49 -2.60 -9.53
N ARG A 107 13.43 -2.68 -10.34
CA ARG A 107 13.30 -1.90 -11.58
C ARG A 107 13.28 -0.40 -11.29
N ASN A 108 12.47 0.05 -10.32
CA ASN A 108 12.38 1.47 -9.97
C ASN A 108 13.76 2.04 -9.61
N PHE A 109 14.54 1.32 -8.80
CA PHE A 109 15.89 1.76 -8.43
C PHE A 109 16.88 1.73 -9.59
N ALA A 110 16.80 0.71 -10.46
CA ALA A 110 17.63 0.64 -11.66
C ALA A 110 17.33 1.81 -12.62
N VAL A 111 16.05 2.09 -12.90
CA VAL A 111 15.62 3.15 -13.82
C VAL A 111 15.89 4.55 -13.27
N HIS A 112 15.55 4.80 -12.01
CA HIS A 112 15.70 6.12 -11.38
C HIS A 112 17.08 6.39 -10.82
N ARG A 113 18.04 5.48 -11.05
CA ARG A 113 19.45 5.66 -10.70
C ARG A 113 19.65 5.95 -9.21
N VAL A 114 18.86 5.31 -8.35
CA VAL A 114 18.90 5.55 -6.90
C VAL A 114 20.08 4.81 -6.28
N THR A 115 20.88 5.51 -5.48
CA THR A 115 21.99 4.92 -4.74
C THR A 115 21.44 4.06 -3.59
N LEU A 116 21.72 2.76 -3.62
CA LEU A 116 21.28 1.84 -2.56
C LEU A 116 22.38 1.62 -1.52
N ASN A 117 21.96 1.47 -0.27
CA ASN A 117 22.84 0.98 0.78
C ASN A 117 22.96 -0.55 0.70
N THR A 118 24.02 -1.09 1.30
CA THR A 118 24.34 -2.52 1.25
C THR A 118 23.25 -3.40 1.87
N ASN A 119 22.57 -2.91 2.91
CA ASN A 119 21.49 -3.64 3.57
C ASN A 119 20.28 -3.80 2.64
N THR A 120 19.93 -2.75 1.90
CA THR A 120 18.86 -2.78 0.91
C THR A 120 19.18 -3.74 -0.24
N ILE A 121 20.43 -3.73 -0.75
CA ILE A 121 20.88 -4.67 -1.80
C ILE A 121 20.76 -6.12 -1.31
N ARG A 122 21.25 -6.41 -0.09
CA ARG A 122 21.15 -7.76 0.49
C ARG A 122 19.71 -8.21 0.69
N ARG A 123 18.82 -7.30 1.14
CA ARG A 123 17.39 -7.57 1.27
C ARG A 123 16.79 -7.96 -0.09
N TYR A 124 17.01 -7.16 -1.14
CA TYR A 124 16.46 -7.47 -2.47
C TYR A 124 17.00 -8.75 -3.06
N ALA A 125 18.29 -9.04 -2.88
CA ALA A 125 18.85 -10.32 -3.30
C ALA A 125 18.17 -11.51 -2.64
N LYS A 126 17.98 -11.47 -1.32
CA LYS A 126 17.29 -12.53 -0.57
C LYS A 126 15.85 -12.72 -1.07
N ILE A 127 15.14 -11.61 -1.30
CA ILE A 127 13.76 -11.65 -1.81
C ILE A 127 13.71 -12.24 -3.23
N ALA A 128 14.60 -11.80 -4.12
CA ALA A 128 14.68 -12.31 -5.48
C ALA A 128 14.96 -13.82 -5.51
N LEU A 129 15.90 -14.29 -4.69
CA LEU A 129 16.19 -15.71 -4.52
C LEU A 129 14.99 -16.50 -4.00
N ASP A 130 14.30 -15.99 -2.99
CA ASP A 130 13.10 -16.63 -2.46
C ASP A 130 12.00 -16.75 -3.52
N VAL A 131 11.83 -15.71 -4.36
CA VAL A 131 10.90 -15.74 -5.49
C VAL A 131 11.30 -16.81 -6.50
N LEU A 132 12.57 -16.84 -6.92
CA LEU A 132 13.09 -17.80 -7.90
C LEU A 132 12.94 -19.25 -7.41
N ARG A 133 13.25 -19.51 -6.14
CA ARG A 133 13.08 -20.84 -5.51
C ARG A 133 11.62 -21.26 -5.45
N LEU A 134 10.69 -20.34 -5.17
CA LEU A 134 9.28 -20.69 -5.16
C LEU A 134 8.74 -20.92 -6.58
N VAL A 135 9.18 -20.12 -7.55
CA VAL A 135 8.86 -20.32 -8.98
C VAL A 135 9.35 -21.70 -9.45
N GLN A 136 10.54 -22.12 -9.02
CA GLN A 136 11.05 -23.46 -9.29
C GLN A 136 10.12 -24.57 -8.79
N ARG A 137 9.63 -24.44 -7.55
CA ARG A 137 8.71 -25.41 -6.91
C ARG A 137 7.33 -25.38 -7.56
N LEU A 138 6.80 -24.19 -7.81
CA LEU A 138 5.48 -23.97 -8.39
C LEU A 138 5.45 -24.38 -9.88
N GLY A 139 6.59 -24.25 -10.55
CA GLY A 139 6.80 -24.64 -11.94
C GLY A 139 6.39 -26.09 -12.18
N GLY A 140 5.53 -26.28 -13.18
CA GLY A 140 5.13 -27.61 -13.64
C GLY A 140 6.26 -28.37 -14.31
N GLU A 141 5.95 -29.58 -14.78
CA GLU A 141 6.95 -30.46 -15.39
C GLU A 141 7.63 -29.82 -16.61
N GLY A 142 6.86 -29.13 -17.46
CA GLY A 142 7.40 -28.43 -18.63
C GLY A 142 8.40 -27.31 -18.27
N PHE A 143 8.13 -26.58 -17.19
CA PHE A 143 9.06 -25.57 -16.68
C PHE A 143 10.33 -26.23 -16.14
N ARG A 144 10.18 -27.27 -15.31
CA ARG A 144 11.32 -27.95 -14.69
C ARG A 144 12.24 -28.59 -15.72
N LYS A 145 11.69 -29.27 -16.73
CA LYS A 145 12.50 -29.90 -17.79
C LYS A 145 13.37 -28.89 -18.56
N SER A 146 12.86 -27.67 -18.76
CA SER A 146 13.49 -26.71 -19.66
C SER A 146 14.34 -25.66 -18.94
N PHE A 147 14.03 -25.36 -17.67
CA PHE A 147 14.58 -24.19 -16.97
C PHE A 147 15.16 -24.50 -15.59
N ASN A 148 15.04 -25.73 -15.08
CA ASN A 148 15.50 -26.04 -13.72
C ASN A 148 17.02 -25.95 -13.59
N ASP A 149 17.78 -26.45 -14.56
CA ASP A 149 19.24 -26.40 -14.52
C ASP A 149 19.78 -24.96 -14.65
N PRO A 150 19.31 -24.14 -15.63
CA PRO A 150 19.66 -22.72 -15.67
C PRO A 150 19.26 -21.96 -14.40
N LEU A 151 18.12 -22.30 -13.80
CA LEU A 151 17.64 -21.66 -12.57
C LEU A 151 18.49 -22.04 -11.36
N ASN A 152 18.88 -23.31 -11.24
CA ASN A 152 19.81 -23.77 -10.20
C ASN A 152 21.15 -23.06 -10.30
N GLN A 153 21.72 -23.01 -11.50
CA GLN A 153 22.97 -22.30 -11.77
C GLN A 153 22.86 -20.81 -11.38
N LEU A 154 21.74 -20.16 -11.71
CA LEU A 154 21.49 -18.78 -11.29
C LEU A 154 21.41 -18.66 -9.77
N ILE A 155 20.70 -19.56 -9.09
CA ILE A 155 20.53 -19.52 -7.63
C ILE A 155 21.87 -19.70 -6.91
N GLU A 156 22.73 -20.60 -7.40
CA GLU A 156 24.07 -20.85 -6.88
C GLU A 156 24.97 -19.63 -7.08
N THR A 157 24.98 -19.08 -8.28
CA THR A 157 25.84 -17.94 -8.66
C THR A 157 25.20 -16.57 -8.39
N PHE A 158 24.06 -16.53 -7.70
CA PHE A 158 23.26 -15.31 -7.54
C PHE A 158 24.03 -14.20 -6.81
N TRP A 159 24.88 -14.63 -5.86
CA TRP A 159 25.74 -13.78 -5.05
C TRP A 159 27.16 -13.66 -5.61
N ASP A 160 27.50 -14.41 -6.67
CA ASP A 160 28.79 -14.33 -7.34
C ASP A 160 28.85 -13.06 -8.19
N ILE A 161 28.91 -11.97 -7.44
CA ILE A 161 29.22 -10.63 -7.89
C ILE A 161 30.70 -10.45 -7.55
N ASP A 162 31.56 -11.17 -8.28
CA ASP A 162 33.03 -11.11 -8.26
C ASP A 162 33.67 -10.72 -6.91
N ASN A 163 33.85 -11.70 -6.02
CA ASN A 163 34.60 -11.55 -4.76
C ASN A 163 36.07 -11.12 -4.96
N ASN A 164 36.59 -11.03 -6.18
CA ASN A 164 37.99 -10.68 -6.46
C ASN A 164 38.20 -9.36 -7.21
N THR A 165 37.17 -8.56 -7.45
CA THR A 165 37.36 -7.38 -8.32
C THR A 165 36.58 -6.15 -7.93
N TRP A 166 36.68 -5.79 -6.65
CA TRP A 166 36.18 -4.49 -6.19
C TRP A 166 37.00 -3.26 -6.67
N PRO A 167 38.31 -3.38 -7.00
CA PRO A 167 39.05 -2.22 -7.54
C PRO A 167 39.41 -2.24 -9.04
N ASN A 168 39.48 -3.40 -9.74
CA ASN A 168 40.30 -3.49 -10.96
C ASN A 168 39.72 -4.13 -12.25
N MET A 169 38.41 -4.40 -12.40
CA MET A 169 37.93 -5.09 -13.63
C MET A 169 37.28 -4.19 -14.68
N VAL A 170 37.99 -4.10 -15.81
CA VAL A 170 37.44 -4.01 -17.16
C VAL A 170 36.60 -5.26 -17.42
N PHE A 171 35.35 -5.07 -17.83
CA PHE A 171 34.36 -6.13 -17.99
C PHE A 171 34.70 -7.01 -19.20
N ARG A 172 34.79 -8.33 -18.98
CA ARG A 172 34.64 -9.32 -20.05
C ARG A 172 33.15 -9.48 -20.29
N ASP A 173 32.69 -9.04 -21.46
CA ASP A 173 31.36 -9.35 -21.96
C ASP A 173 31.20 -10.88 -22.03
N TYR A 174 30.32 -11.43 -21.19
CA TYR A 174 29.81 -12.77 -21.43
C TYR A 174 29.00 -12.72 -22.74
N PRO A 175 29.23 -13.63 -23.69
CA PRO A 175 28.62 -13.55 -25.01
C PRO A 175 27.12 -13.87 -24.90
N VAL A 176 26.32 -12.82 -24.85
CA VAL A 176 24.88 -12.81 -25.17
C VAL A 176 24.66 -13.02 -26.68
N THR A 177 25.68 -13.44 -27.43
CA THR A 177 25.66 -13.44 -28.90
C THR A 177 25.05 -14.69 -29.54
N GLU A 178 24.66 -15.73 -28.79
CA GLU A 178 24.03 -16.93 -29.39
C GLU A 178 22.49 -16.97 -29.27
N ILE A 179 21.90 -16.31 -28.27
CA ILE A 179 20.44 -16.29 -28.12
C ILE A 179 19.82 -15.12 -28.92
N GLU A 180 20.52 -13.98 -29.04
CA GLU A 180 20.04 -12.84 -29.84
C GLU A 180 20.17 -13.07 -31.36
N LYS A 181 21.10 -13.94 -31.79
CA LYS A 181 21.36 -14.17 -33.22
C LYS A 181 20.23 -14.84 -33.99
N LYS A 182 19.24 -15.42 -33.32
CA LYS A 182 18.05 -16.01 -33.97
C LYS A 182 16.81 -15.13 -33.98
N CYS A 183 16.81 -13.99 -33.29
CA CYS A 183 15.67 -13.06 -33.28
C CYS A 183 15.97 -11.68 -33.88
N ALA A 184 17.25 -11.33 -34.10
CA ALA A 184 17.67 -10.03 -34.61
C ALA A 184 18.07 -10.03 -36.10
N GLU A 185 17.68 -11.04 -36.87
CA GLU A 185 17.84 -11.00 -38.33
C GLU A 185 16.71 -10.14 -38.94
N ASN A 186 17.11 -8.94 -39.38
CA ASN A 186 16.40 -8.00 -40.25
C ASN A 186 15.43 -6.99 -39.61
N LEU A 187 15.94 -6.11 -38.75
CA LEU A 187 15.38 -4.75 -38.66
C LEU A 187 16.47 -3.74 -38.97
N SER A 188 16.26 -2.95 -40.02
CA SER A 188 17.17 -1.89 -40.42
C SER A 188 17.26 -0.85 -39.30
N ARG A 189 18.38 -0.15 -39.21
CA ARG A 189 18.61 0.96 -38.27
C ARG A 189 17.52 2.05 -38.33
N ARG A 190 16.73 2.10 -39.42
CA ARG A 190 15.57 2.98 -39.60
C ARG A 190 14.34 2.46 -38.87
N GLU A 191 14.04 1.17 -38.96
CA GLU A 191 12.89 0.56 -38.27
C GLU A 191 13.09 0.55 -36.75
N GLN A 192 14.33 0.34 -36.27
CA GLN A 192 14.62 0.43 -34.84
C GLN A 192 14.37 1.84 -34.27
N LYS A 193 14.66 2.89 -35.06
CA LYS A 193 14.35 4.28 -34.67
C LYS A 193 12.85 4.54 -34.64
N GLU A 194 12.11 3.97 -35.59
CA GLU A 194 10.65 4.12 -35.63
C GLU A 194 9.96 3.39 -34.46
N ILE A 195 10.43 2.19 -34.11
CA ILE A 195 9.93 1.44 -32.95
C ILE A 195 10.18 2.23 -31.65
N ASN A 196 11.40 2.77 -31.48
CA ASN A 196 11.73 3.58 -30.30
C ASN A 196 10.88 4.87 -30.23
N LEU A 197 10.62 5.51 -31.38
CA LEU A 197 9.76 6.70 -31.44
C LEU A 197 8.31 6.37 -31.11
N ARG A 198 7.75 5.28 -31.67
CA ARG A 198 6.39 4.82 -31.34
C ARG A 198 6.26 4.48 -29.86
N ARG A 199 7.23 3.77 -29.30
CA ARG A 199 7.27 3.45 -27.86
C ARG A 199 7.30 4.72 -27.00
N GLY A 200 8.13 5.71 -27.35
CA GLY A 200 8.16 6.99 -26.64
C GLY A 200 6.82 7.74 -26.66
N ILE A 201 6.10 7.71 -27.79
CA ILE A 201 4.76 8.32 -27.91
C ILE A 201 3.73 7.56 -27.08
N GLU A 202 3.76 6.22 -27.09
CA GLU A 202 2.85 5.39 -26.29
C GLU A 202 3.10 5.57 -24.79
N ASP A 203 4.35 5.61 -24.35
CA ASP A 203 4.73 5.88 -22.97
C ASP A 203 4.25 7.28 -22.53
N GLN A 204 4.38 8.28 -23.40
CA GLN A 204 3.88 9.62 -23.14
C GLN A 204 2.35 9.66 -23.01
N LYS A 205 1.63 8.92 -23.87
CA LYS A 205 0.16 8.77 -23.78
C LYS A 205 -0.26 8.09 -22.48
N LEU A 206 0.40 7.00 -22.10
CA LEU A 206 0.13 6.29 -20.85
C LEU A 206 0.43 7.16 -19.63
N ALA A 207 1.53 7.92 -19.65
CA ALA A 207 1.87 8.86 -18.59
C ALA A 207 0.85 10.02 -18.49
N ALA A 208 0.33 10.51 -19.61
CA ALA A 208 -0.73 11.52 -19.64
C ALA A 208 -2.05 10.95 -19.11
N GLN A 209 -2.42 9.72 -19.51
CA GLN A 209 -3.62 9.03 -19.04
C GLN A 209 -3.56 8.77 -17.53
N LYS A 210 -2.42 8.31 -17.01
CA LYS A 210 -2.22 8.14 -15.55
C LYS A 210 -2.37 9.45 -14.79
N ARG A 211 -1.82 10.54 -15.33
CA ARG A 211 -2.00 11.89 -14.74
C ARG A 211 -3.46 12.30 -14.74
N SER A 212 -4.18 12.11 -15.85
CA SER A 212 -5.61 12.40 -15.95
C SER A 212 -6.44 11.59 -14.94
N ASN A 213 -6.18 10.28 -14.84
CA ASN A 213 -6.89 9.41 -13.91
C ASN A 213 -6.62 9.78 -12.45
N ASN A 214 -5.37 10.15 -12.12
CA ASN A 214 -5.04 10.60 -10.77
C ASN A 214 -5.73 11.92 -10.42
N ILE A 215 -5.84 12.86 -11.37
CA ILE A 215 -6.56 14.13 -11.17
C ILE A 215 -8.05 13.87 -10.97
N ALA A 216 -8.67 13.00 -11.79
CA ALA A 216 -10.07 12.63 -11.64
C ALA A 216 -10.36 12.00 -10.28
N ARG A 217 -9.51 11.05 -9.85
CA ARG A 217 -9.65 10.41 -8.53
C ARG A 217 -9.50 11.42 -7.38
N MET A 218 -8.56 12.35 -7.46
CA MET A 218 -8.43 13.42 -6.45
C MET A 218 -9.68 14.31 -6.39
N ALA A 219 -10.32 14.59 -7.53
CA ALA A 219 -11.57 15.36 -7.56
C ALA A 219 -12.73 14.57 -6.92
N GLU A 220 -12.84 13.27 -7.18
CA GLU A 220 -13.83 12.39 -6.56
C GLU A 220 -13.63 12.30 -5.03
N ASP A 221 -12.39 12.12 -4.58
CA ASP A 221 -12.04 12.08 -3.16
C ASP A 221 -12.37 13.41 -2.46
N PHE A 222 -12.14 14.53 -3.12
CA PHE A 222 -12.47 15.86 -2.60
C PHE A 222 -13.99 16.05 -2.46
N GLU A 223 -14.78 15.67 -3.47
CA GLU A 223 -16.24 15.73 -3.41
C GLU A 223 -16.82 14.78 -2.35
N ALA A 224 -16.26 13.57 -2.23
CA ALA A 224 -16.65 12.62 -1.20
C ALA A 224 -16.35 13.16 0.22
N SER A 225 -15.17 13.78 0.41
CA SER A 225 -14.78 14.40 1.67
C SER A 225 -15.72 15.55 2.05
N LYS A 226 -16.06 16.42 1.08
CA LYS A 226 -16.99 17.53 1.27
C LYS A 226 -18.38 17.06 1.70
N LYS A 227 -18.94 16.04 1.01
CA LYS A 227 -20.23 15.44 1.38
C LYS A 227 -20.22 14.83 2.78
N ALA A 228 -19.12 14.17 3.15
CA ALA A 228 -18.97 13.60 4.49
C ALA A 228 -18.93 14.69 5.56
N GLU A 229 -18.25 15.81 5.30
CA GLU A 229 -18.21 16.96 6.21
C GLU A 229 -19.60 17.60 6.39
N ASP A 230 -20.32 17.83 5.29
CA ASP A 230 -21.68 18.38 5.34
C ASP A 230 -22.64 17.47 6.12
N THR A 231 -22.52 16.15 5.94
CA THR A 231 -23.31 15.17 6.70
C THR A 231 -23.03 15.26 8.19
N ARG A 232 -21.76 15.38 8.60
CA ARG A 232 -21.37 15.54 10.01
C ARG A 232 -21.93 16.84 10.59
N ARG A 233 -21.84 17.95 9.84
CA ARG A 233 -22.40 19.24 10.28
C ARG A 233 -23.92 19.18 10.49
N CYS A 234 -24.64 18.53 9.59
CA CYS A 234 -26.09 18.30 9.74
C CYS A 234 -26.41 17.45 10.97
N GLN A 235 -25.66 16.38 11.22
CA GLN A 235 -25.84 15.53 12.40
C GLN A 235 -25.59 16.30 13.70
N ASP A 236 -24.49 17.06 13.77
CA ASP A 236 -24.16 17.91 14.92
C ASP A 236 -25.25 18.94 15.22
N GLN A 237 -25.85 19.54 14.18
CA GLN A 237 -26.96 20.47 14.34
C GLN A 237 -28.21 19.77 14.88
N GLN A 238 -28.58 18.61 14.32
CA GLN A 238 -29.72 17.83 14.80
C GLN A 238 -29.54 17.38 16.25
N GLU A 239 -28.34 16.98 16.66
CA GLU A 239 -28.05 16.62 18.05
C GLU A 239 -28.15 17.82 18.98
N LYS A 240 -27.64 18.99 18.57
CA LYS A 240 -27.77 20.23 19.34
C LYS A 240 -29.24 20.63 19.51
N GLU A 241 -30.06 20.51 18.48
CA GLU A 241 -31.49 20.78 18.57
C GLU A 241 -32.21 19.79 19.49
N LYS A 242 -31.93 18.49 19.37
CA LYS A 242 -32.45 17.46 20.28
C LYS A 242 -32.02 17.71 21.73
N ALA A 243 -30.80 18.16 21.96
CA ALA A 243 -30.32 18.51 23.29
C ALA A 243 -31.05 19.75 23.85
N ARG A 244 -31.34 20.75 23.00
CA ARG A 244 -32.12 21.94 23.40
C ARG A 244 -33.56 21.58 23.73
N SER A 245 -34.24 20.77 22.91
CA SER A 245 -35.63 20.35 23.18
C SER A 245 -35.73 19.54 24.48
N ARG A 246 -34.81 18.61 24.71
CA ARG A 246 -34.73 17.85 25.99
C ARG A 246 -34.50 18.76 27.20
N LYS A 247 -33.71 19.83 27.07
CA LYS A 247 -33.52 20.80 28.16
C LYS A 247 -34.81 21.57 28.46
N VAL A 248 -35.52 22.01 27.43
CA VAL A 248 -36.82 22.70 27.58
C VAL A 248 -37.85 21.78 28.23
N GLU A 249 -37.99 20.54 27.76
CA GLU A 249 -38.92 19.56 28.30
C GLU A 249 -38.65 19.26 29.79
N ARG A 250 -37.37 19.13 30.17
CA ARG A 250 -36.97 18.94 31.57
C ARG A 250 -37.31 20.16 32.44
N ALA A 251 -37.08 21.37 31.93
CA ALA A 251 -37.41 22.59 32.65
C ALA A 251 -38.93 22.75 32.86
N GLU A 252 -39.74 22.38 31.86
CA GLU A 252 -41.20 22.42 31.98
C GLU A 252 -41.71 21.38 32.99
N LYS A 253 -41.18 20.15 32.96
CA LYS A 253 -41.49 19.11 33.97
C LYS A 253 -41.13 19.56 35.38
N ALA A 254 -39.97 20.20 35.55
CA ALA A 254 -39.54 20.74 36.85
C ALA A 254 -40.49 21.85 37.35
N ARG A 255 -40.90 22.77 36.46
CA ARG A 255 -41.89 23.81 36.80
C ARG A 255 -43.22 23.24 37.25
N LYS A 256 -43.78 22.28 36.50
CA LYS A 256 -45.03 21.59 36.86
C LYS A 256 -44.93 20.91 38.23
N GLN A 257 -43.82 20.22 38.51
CA GLN A 257 -43.60 19.61 39.82
C GLN A 257 -43.51 20.64 40.96
N GLU A 258 -42.91 21.80 40.70
CA GLU A 258 -42.83 22.88 41.67
C GLU A 258 -44.21 23.50 41.96
N GLU A 259 -45.02 23.73 40.93
CA GLU A 259 -46.40 24.22 41.05
C GLU A 259 -47.29 23.23 41.81
N ASP A 260 -47.22 21.94 41.49
CA ASP A 260 -47.96 20.88 42.20
C ASP A 260 -47.54 20.81 43.68
N SER A 261 -46.24 20.97 43.97
CA SER A 261 -45.73 21.01 45.34
C SER A 261 -46.26 22.22 46.11
N LYS A 262 -46.31 23.40 45.47
CA LYS A 262 -46.88 24.62 46.05
C LYS A 262 -48.39 24.46 46.32
N MET A 263 -49.15 23.92 45.38
CA MET A 263 -50.58 23.65 45.57
C MET A 263 -50.82 22.69 46.75
N ARG A 264 -50.08 21.58 46.83
CA ARG A 264 -50.21 20.62 47.95
C ARG A 264 -49.86 21.25 49.30
N LYS A 265 -48.86 22.13 49.34
CA LYS A 265 -48.51 22.87 50.57
C LYS A 265 -49.61 23.85 50.96
N ALA A 266 -50.17 24.59 50.02
CA ALA A 266 -51.27 25.51 50.26
C ALA A 266 -52.53 24.77 50.76
N GLU A 267 -52.89 23.65 50.12
CA GLU A 267 -54.03 22.81 50.54
C GLU A 267 -53.84 22.28 51.97
N ARG A 268 -52.63 21.83 52.32
CA ARG A 268 -52.32 21.40 53.69
C ARG A 268 -52.43 22.56 54.69
N ALA A 269 -51.93 23.74 54.35
CA ALA A 269 -52.02 24.91 55.21
C ALA A 269 -53.49 25.34 55.45
N GLU A 270 -54.34 25.25 54.42
CA GLU A 270 -55.77 25.55 54.56
C GLU A 270 -56.47 24.51 55.45
N LYS A 271 -56.16 23.21 55.30
CA LYS A 271 -56.67 22.16 56.19
C LYS A 271 -56.28 22.39 57.64
N VAL A 272 -55.03 22.78 57.90
CA VAL A 272 -54.56 23.13 59.26
C VAL A 272 -55.33 24.34 59.80
N ARG A 273 -55.49 25.40 59.01
CA ARG A 273 -56.30 26.57 59.42
C ARG A 273 -57.74 26.20 59.78
N LYS A 274 -58.41 25.38 58.96
CA LYS A 274 -59.77 24.90 59.26
C LYS A 274 -59.81 24.10 60.56
N GLN A 275 -58.83 23.24 60.80
CA GLN A 275 -58.73 22.50 62.06
C GLN A 275 -58.51 23.43 63.26
N GLU A 276 -57.66 24.45 63.14
CA GLU A 276 -57.44 25.44 64.20
C GLU A 276 -58.70 26.27 64.48
N GLU A 277 -59.42 26.70 63.44
CA GLU A 277 -60.70 27.40 63.55
C GLU A 277 -61.77 26.52 64.22
N ASP A 278 -61.89 25.24 63.85
CA ASP A 278 -62.78 24.28 64.49
C ASP A 278 -62.45 24.05 65.97
N VAL A 279 -61.16 23.92 66.31
CA VAL A 279 -60.71 23.77 67.70
C VAL A 279 -61.06 25.02 68.51
N ARG A 280 -60.83 26.23 67.96
CA ARG A 280 -61.20 27.48 68.61
C ARG A 280 -62.72 27.61 68.78
N ALA A 281 -63.51 27.27 67.78
CA ALA A 281 -64.96 27.29 67.86
C ALA A 281 -65.48 26.33 68.94
N LYS A 282 -64.91 25.11 69.02
CA LYS A 282 -65.22 24.16 70.10
C LYS A 282 -64.82 24.67 71.48
N GLN A 283 -63.68 25.36 71.60
CA GLN A 283 -63.25 25.97 72.87
C GLN A 283 -64.17 27.13 73.29
N ALA A 284 -64.58 27.99 72.35
CA ALA A 284 -65.52 29.09 72.61
C ALA A 284 -66.89 28.57 73.07
N ALA A 285 -67.46 27.58 72.37
CA ALA A 285 -68.71 26.94 72.78
C ALA A 285 -68.63 26.28 74.16
N ARG A 286 -67.47 25.72 74.52
CA ARG A 286 -67.23 25.14 75.86
C ARG A 286 -67.08 26.19 76.97
N ALA A 287 -66.66 27.40 76.62
CA ALA A 287 -66.56 28.52 77.56
C ALA A 287 -67.94 29.12 77.84
N GLU A 288 -68.81 29.21 76.83
CA GLU A 288 -70.21 29.63 77.00
C GLU A 288 -70.99 28.66 77.90
N LEU A 289 -70.77 27.34 77.77
CA LEU A 289 -71.38 26.30 78.63
C LEU A 289 -70.87 26.27 80.08
N LYS A 290 -69.84 27.03 80.43
CA LYS A 290 -69.27 27.10 81.79
C LYS A 290 -69.49 28.46 82.47
N GLY A 291 -70.19 29.37 81.79
CA GLY A 291 -70.52 30.71 82.28
C GLY A 291 -71.90 30.86 82.90
N GLU A 292 -72.68 29.77 82.99
CA GLU A 292 -73.91 29.65 83.79
C GLU A 292 -73.62 28.91 85.11
#